data_AF-A0A350LK89-F1
#
_entry.id   AF-A0A350LK89-F1
#
_cell.length_a   1.000
_cell.length_b   1.000
_cell.length_c   1.000
_cell.angle_alpha   90.00
_cell.angle_beta   90.00
_cell.angle_gamma   90.00
#
_symmetry.space_group_name_H-M   'P 1'
#
loop_
_entity.id
_entity.type
_entity.pdbx_description
1 polymer ?
#
loop_
_entity_poly.entity_id
_entity_poly.type
_entity_poly.pdbx_seq_one_letter_code
_entity_poly.pdbx_strand_id
1 'polypeptide(L)'
;MQMQNPLCRVVLDRYAGNLKLSEKLFIIATGNRLEDKSGANRISTKLANRMCVLEFESDIEDWCDWAAKNGMPKTLIQFIRFRPKLLNGFDPKRMINPTPRSWEMVGRVPVFGDDPTFALFQQAITGFVGDGAAAEYVGYMKIVNDLPDFKELLANPETYPVSGKLDIAYATSMKLIDLLDSEETTKAQVSAIITYIARNPPEMCAFAYAEINRQSEVRRKVFADPASSRLIDAACRSVFNEEEKTQSAAPKRKKQA
;
A
#
# COMPACT_ATOMS: atom_id res chain seq x y z
N MET A 1 42.43 -5.55 4.49
CA MET A 1 42.72 -4.76 5.72
C MET A 1 43.77 -3.64 5.54
N GLN A 2 44.27 -3.35 4.33
CA GLN A 2 45.41 -2.42 4.14
C GLN A 2 45.05 -0.92 4.09
N MET A 3 43.82 -0.54 3.71
CA MET A 3 43.46 0.86 3.45
C MET A 3 43.13 1.73 4.68
N GLN A 4 42.65 1.15 5.79
CA GLN A 4 42.18 1.96 6.92
C GLN A 4 43.32 2.59 7.74
N ASN A 5 44.51 1.98 7.72
CA ASN A 5 45.67 2.50 8.46
C ASN A 5 46.16 3.85 7.92
N PRO A 6 46.37 4.02 6.59
CA PRO A 6 46.66 5.31 5.99
C PRO A 6 45.61 6.39 6.27
N LEU A 7 44.32 6.02 6.28
CA LEU A 7 43.23 6.97 6.52
C LEU A 7 43.31 7.65 7.89
N CYS A 8 43.90 6.99 8.89
CA CYS A 8 44.06 7.61 10.22
C CYS A 8 44.91 8.88 10.17
N ARG A 9 45.96 8.92 9.33
CA ARG A 9 46.82 10.09 9.13
C ARG A 9 46.13 11.16 8.29
N VAL A 10 45.34 10.74 7.30
CA VAL A 10 44.52 11.64 6.49
C VAL A 10 43.52 12.40 7.35
N VAL A 11 42.83 11.69 8.25
CA VAL A 11 41.78 12.27 9.10
C VAL A 11 42.36 13.10 10.24
N LEU A 12 43.31 12.55 11.01
CA LEU A 12 43.82 13.21 12.22
C LEU A 12 44.92 14.23 11.90
N ASP A 13 45.96 13.80 11.19
CA ASP A 13 47.13 14.64 10.95
C ASP A 13 46.94 15.58 9.75
N ARG A 14 45.86 15.38 8.98
CA ARG A 14 45.55 16.12 7.76
C ARG A 14 46.66 16.00 6.70
N TYR A 15 47.20 14.79 6.51
CA TYR A 15 48.15 14.51 5.44
C TYR A 15 47.73 13.32 4.57
N ALA A 16 47.76 13.52 3.25
CA ALA A 16 47.69 12.45 2.26
C ALA A 16 49.10 12.19 1.69
N GLY A 17 49.79 11.19 2.23
CA GLY A 17 51.22 11.00 1.95
C GLY A 17 52.04 12.18 2.49
N ASN A 18 52.68 12.93 1.61
CA ASN A 18 53.45 14.15 1.95
C ASN A 18 52.65 15.45 1.74
N LEU A 19 51.43 15.36 1.20
CA LEU A 19 50.59 16.52 0.95
C LEU A 19 49.85 16.92 2.24
N LYS A 20 50.10 18.13 2.74
CA LYS A 20 49.27 18.74 3.80
C LYS A 20 47.91 19.13 3.23
N LEU A 21 46.84 18.66 3.86
CA LEU A 21 45.47 18.99 3.49
C LEU A 21 45.08 20.35 4.08
N SER A 22 44.24 21.08 3.34
CA SER A 22 43.72 22.37 3.77
C SER A 22 42.85 22.23 5.02
N GLU A 23 42.91 23.20 5.92
CA GLU A 23 41.99 23.27 7.07
C GLU A 23 40.53 23.45 6.64
N LYS A 24 40.29 23.98 5.44
CA LYS A 24 38.95 24.15 4.87
C LYS A 24 38.38 22.84 4.27
N LEU A 25 39.17 21.77 4.20
CA LEU A 25 38.69 20.49 3.68
C LEU A 25 37.79 19.82 4.72
N PHE A 26 36.65 19.29 4.29
CA PHE A 26 35.84 18.37 5.10
C PHE A 26 36.08 16.95 4.61
N ILE A 27 36.26 16.01 5.54
CA ILE A 27 36.50 14.59 5.24
C ILE A 27 35.25 13.83 5.67
N ILE A 28 34.51 13.30 4.69
CA ILE A 28 33.29 12.52 4.91
C ILE A 28 33.52 11.14 4.31
N ALA A 29 33.14 10.10 5.06
CA ALA A 29 33.19 8.71 4.61
C ALA A 29 31.81 8.08 4.82
N THR A 30 31.36 7.28 3.86
CA THR A 30 30.10 6.56 3.91
C THR A 30 30.37 5.07 3.87
N GLY A 31 29.59 4.29 4.61
CA GLY A 31 29.65 2.83 4.59
C GLY A 31 28.38 2.25 5.18
N ASN A 32 28.20 0.94 5.00
CA ASN A 32 27.09 0.20 5.60
C ASN A 32 27.58 -0.47 6.89
N ARG A 33 26.64 -0.78 7.79
CA ARG A 33 26.94 -1.52 9.01
C ARG A 33 27.25 -2.98 8.68
N LEU A 34 27.92 -3.67 9.60
CA LEU A 34 28.28 -5.09 9.41
C LEU A 34 27.03 -5.98 9.39
N GLU A 35 26.08 -5.64 10.25
CA GLU A 35 24.77 -6.27 10.38
C GLU A 35 23.91 -6.15 9.12
N ASP A 36 24.14 -5.13 8.29
CA ASP A 36 23.45 -4.94 7.01
C ASP A 36 23.95 -5.94 5.94
N LYS A 37 24.99 -6.74 6.22
CA LYS A 37 25.51 -7.85 5.38
C LYS A 37 25.71 -7.52 3.90
N SER A 38 25.98 -6.26 3.57
CA SER A 38 26.18 -5.74 2.21
C SER A 38 27.60 -5.96 1.66
N GLY A 39 28.38 -6.84 2.28
CA GLY A 39 29.82 -6.97 2.02
C GLY A 39 30.68 -5.93 2.76
N ALA A 40 30.12 -5.26 3.77
CA ALA A 40 30.83 -4.28 4.58
C ALA A 40 31.95 -4.92 5.41
N ASN A 41 33.07 -4.21 5.53
CA ASN A 41 34.18 -4.60 6.40
C ASN A 41 34.11 -3.83 7.72
N ARG A 42 34.55 -4.47 8.81
CA ARG A 42 34.65 -3.82 10.12
C ARG A 42 35.54 -2.57 10.04
N ILE A 43 35.05 -1.46 10.55
CA ILE A 43 35.88 -0.27 10.80
C ILE A 43 36.76 -0.55 12.02
N SER A 44 38.07 -0.35 11.86
CA SER A 44 39.03 -0.49 12.96
C SER A 44 38.76 0.55 14.04
N THR A 45 38.88 0.15 15.32
CA THR A 45 38.67 1.05 16.47
C THR A 45 39.57 2.28 16.39
N LYS A 46 40.78 2.14 15.83
CA LYS A 46 41.72 3.23 15.57
C LYS A 46 41.11 4.30 14.66
N LEU A 47 40.49 3.91 13.55
CA LEU A 47 39.89 4.85 12.61
C LEU A 47 38.58 5.41 13.17
N ALA A 48 37.75 4.56 13.80
CA ALA A 48 36.48 4.97 14.40
C ALA A 48 36.67 6.09 15.44
N ASN A 49 37.67 5.97 16.33
CA ASN A 49 37.98 6.99 17.35
C ASN A 49 38.51 8.32 16.79
N ARG A 50 38.64 8.47 15.47
CA ARG A 50 39.07 9.70 14.78
C ARG A 50 37.96 10.30 13.91
N MET A 51 36.78 9.68 13.89
CA MET A 51 35.65 10.09 13.06
C MET A 51 34.44 10.39 13.95
N CYS A 52 33.59 11.32 13.53
CA CYS A 52 32.21 11.37 13.99
C CYS A 52 31.40 10.36 13.18
N VAL A 53 30.78 9.38 13.85
CA VAL A 53 29.95 8.36 13.18
C VAL A 53 28.50 8.75 13.36
N LEU A 54 27.80 8.92 12.24
CA LEU A 54 26.38 9.23 12.18
C LEU A 54 25.68 8.06 11.47
N GLU A 55 24.64 7.53 12.10
CA GLU A 55 23.81 6.49 11.50
C GLU A 55 22.66 7.13 10.72
N PHE A 56 22.43 6.59 9.52
CA PHE A 56 21.34 7.02 8.64
C PHE A 56 20.47 5.82 8.32
N GLU A 57 19.16 6.01 8.44
CA GLU A 57 18.16 5.02 8.07
C GLU A 57 17.22 5.61 7.02
N SER A 58 16.53 4.73 6.30
CA SER A 58 15.51 5.16 5.34
C SER A 58 14.23 5.47 6.08
N ASP A 59 13.74 6.70 5.96
CA ASP A 59 12.42 7.08 6.46
C ASP A 59 11.37 7.00 5.35
N ILE A 60 10.17 6.57 5.71
CA ILE A 60 9.07 6.37 4.76
C ILE A 60 8.55 7.71 4.24
N GLU A 61 8.34 8.68 5.13
CA GLU A 61 7.75 9.96 4.75
C GLU A 61 8.75 10.81 3.96
N ASP A 62 10.03 10.81 4.37
CA ASP A 62 11.09 11.48 3.59
C ASP A 62 11.17 10.93 2.16
N TRP A 63 11.11 9.60 2.00
CA TRP A 63 11.14 8.98 0.68
C TRP A 63 9.86 9.29 -0.11
N CYS A 64 8.68 9.23 0.51
CA CYS A 64 7.42 9.54 -0.16
C CYS A 64 7.36 10.99 -0.63
N ASP A 65 7.84 11.93 0.19
CA ASP A 65 7.93 13.36 -0.13
C ASP A 65 8.90 13.60 -1.29
N TRP A 66 10.07 12.96 -1.25
CA TRP A 66 11.02 13.00 -2.35
C TRP A 66 10.40 12.41 -3.64
N ALA A 67 9.75 11.25 -3.53
CA ALA A 67 9.16 10.53 -4.66
C ALA A 67 8.06 11.37 -5.35
N ALA A 68 7.20 12.03 -4.56
CA ALA A 68 6.18 12.93 -5.06
C ALA A 68 6.79 14.13 -5.81
N LYS A 69 7.85 14.74 -5.27
CA LYS A 69 8.56 15.87 -5.89
C LYS A 69 9.31 15.48 -7.18
N ASN A 70 9.69 14.21 -7.32
CA ASN A 70 10.44 13.69 -8.47
C ASN A 70 9.57 12.92 -9.48
N GLY A 71 8.24 13.06 -9.40
CA GLY A 71 7.33 12.52 -10.41
C GLY A 71 7.18 11.00 -10.38
N MET A 72 7.42 10.36 -9.24
CA MET A 72 7.16 8.93 -9.09
C MET A 72 5.65 8.64 -9.15
N PRO A 73 5.23 7.46 -9.67
CA PRO A 73 3.82 7.11 -9.78
C PRO A 73 3.11 7.18 -8.42
N LYS A 74 1.95 7.84 -8.36
CA LYS A 74 1.14 7.94 -7.13
C LYS A 74 0.83 6.56 -6.54
N THR A 75 0.51 5.58 -7.39
CA THR A 75 0.26 4.20 -6.98
C THR A 75 1.47 3.55 -6.32
N LEU A 76 2.69 3.87 -6.77
CA LEU A 76 3.92 3.38 -6.13
C LEU A 76 4.10 3.99 -4.74
N ILE A 77 3.88 5.31 -4.61
CA ILE A 77 3.99 6.01 -3.32
C ILE A 77 2.97 5.43 -2.33
N GLN A 78 1.73 5.22 -2.76
CA GLN A 78 0.68 4.61 -1.94
C GLN A 78 1.02 3.17 -1.56
N PHE A 79 1.61 2.40 -2.48
CA PHE A 79 2.08 1.04 -2.18
C PHE A 79 3.15 1.03 -1.09
N ILE A 80 4.14 1.92 -1.16
CA ILE A 80 5.19 2.00 -0.14
C ILE A 80 4.60 2.39 1.22
N ARG A 81 3.63 3.31 1.27
CA ARG A 81 2.89 3.60 2.51
C ARG A 81 2.10 2.41 3.04
N PHE A 82 1.53 1.60 2.14
CA PHE A 82 0.79 0.38 2.50
C PHE A 82 1.71 -0.78 2.95
N ARG A 83 2.94 -0.83 2.43
CA ARG A 83 3.97 -1.83 2.73
C ARG A 83 5.30 -1.16 3.09
N PRO A 84 5.37 -0.42 4.22
CA PRO A 84 6.54 0.39 4.56
C PRO A 84 7.81 -0.44 4.72
N LYS A 85 7.68 -1.68 5.22
CA LYS A 85 8.79 -2.64 5.36
C LYS A 85 9.45 -3.01 4.03
N LEU A 86 8.78 -2.80 2.90
CA LEU A 86 9.34 -3.05 1.59
C LEU A 86 10.17 -1.88 1.05
N LEU A 87 10.13 -0.67 1.63
CA LEU A 87 11.00 0.42 1.18
C LEU A 87 12.48 0.03 1.26
N ASN A 88 12.86 -0.62 2.37
CA ASN A 88 14.20 -1.15 2.60
C ASN A 88 14.10 -2.56 3.21
N GLY A 89 13.73 -3.53 2.38
CA GLY A 89 13.38 -4.90 2.79
C GLY A 89 14.52 -5.90 2.59
N PHE A 90 15.67 -5.67 3.22
CA PHE A 90 16.86 -6.50 3.05
C PHE A 90 16.70 -7.92 3.62
N ASP A 91 17.06 -8.91 2.81
CA ASP A 91 17.24 -10.31 3.18
C ASP A 91 18.55 -10.83 2.54
N PRO A 92 19.52 -11.27 3.36
CA PRO A 92 20.83 -11.72 2.85
C PRO A 92 20.75 -13.00 2.01
N LYS A 93 19.61 -13.72 2.03
CA LYS A 93 19.40 -14.90 1.19
C LYS A 93 18.97 -14.54 -0.23
N ARG A 94 18.54 -13.29 -0.47
CA ARG A 94 18.09 -12.82 -1.78
C ARG A 94 19.25 -12.23 -2.56
N MET A 95 19.29 -12.54 -3.85
CA MET A 95 20.22 -11.89 -4.79
C MET A 95 19.89 -10.41 -4.99
N ILE A 96 18.59 -10.07 -5.01
CA ILE A 96 18.07 -8.72 -5.26
C ILE A 96 17.15 -8.36 -4.08
N ASN A 97 17.39 -7.20 -3.49
CA ASN A 97 16.63 -6.69 -2.36
C ASN A 97 16.02 -5.33 -2.68
N PRO A 98 14.79 -5.06 -2.22
CA PRO A 98 14.19 -3.75 -2.39
C PRO A 98 14.90 -2.72 -1.51
N THR A 99 15.19 -1.58 -2.12
CA THR A 99 15.83 -0.40 -1.53
C THR A 99 15.12 0.86 -2.05
N PRO A 100 15.27 2.02 -1.38
CA PRO A 100 14.75 3.29 -1.90
C PRO A 100 15.13 3.56 -3.36
N ARG A 101 16.37 3.22 -3.74
CA ARG A 101 16.90 3.37 -5.10
C ARG A 101 16.23 2.41 -6.09
N SER A 102 16.04 1.15 -5.72
CA SER A 102 15.40 0.20 -6.64
C SER A 102 13.93 0.55 -6.86
N TRP A 103 13.24 1.11 -5.86
CA TRP A 103 11.87 1.59 -6.03
C TRP A 103 11.78 2.81 -6.94
N GLU A 104 12.74 3.72 -6.88
CA GLU A 104 12.86 4.77 -7.90
C GLU A 104 12.98 4.15 -9.31
N MET A 105 13.83 3.12 -9.48
CA MET A 105 13.98 2.44 -10.77
C MET A 105 12.66 1.80 -11.22
N VAL A 106 11.93 1.14 -10.31
CA VAL A 106 10.58 0.61 -10.57
C VAL A 106 9.62 1.71 -11.02
N GLY A 107 9.62 2.87 -10.35
CA GLY A 107 8.77 4.00 -10.72
C GLY A 107 9.05 4.59 -12.11
N ARG A 108 10.22 4.29 -12.68
CA ARG A 108 10.62 4.70 -14.04
C ARG A 108 10.32 3.62 -15.10
N VAL A 109 9.91 2.43 -14.71
CA VAL A 109 9.50 1.37 -15.66
C VAL A 109 8.12 1.73 -16.21
N PRO A 110 7.95 1.83 -17.54
CA PRO A 110 6.64 2.08 -18.12
C PRO A 110 5.71 0.88 -17.89
N VAL A 111 4.45 1.16 -17.57
CA VAL A 111 3.40 0.14 -17.68
C VAL A 111 3.15 -0.09 -19.16
N PHE A 112 3.36 -1.31 -19.62
CA PHE A 112 3.12 -1.69 -21.01
C PHE A 112 1.60 -1.77 -21.23
N GLY A 113 1.03 -0.78 -21.93
CA GLY A 113 -0.42 -0.57 -22.04
C GLY A 113 -1.22 -1.72 -22.66
N ASP A 114 -0.55 -2.63 -23.37
CA ASP A 114 -1.17 -3.79 -24.03
C ASP A 114 -1.15 -5.06 -23.14
N ASP A 115 -0.64 -4.98 -21.91
CA ASP A 115 -0.55 -6.12 -20.98
C ASP A 115 -1.53 -5.99 -19.81
N PRO A 116 -2.77 -6.51 -19.94
CA PRO A 116 -3.76 -6.46 -18.87
C PRO A 116 -3.36 -7.30 -17.65
N THR A 117 -2.38 -8.20 -17.80
CA THR A 117 -1.95 -9.11 -16.73
C THR A 117 -0.82 -8.53 -15.87
N PHE A 118 -0.20 -7.43 -16.32
CA PHE A 118 1.04 -6.87 -15.79
C PHE A 118 2.23 -7.86 -15.80
N ALA A 119 2.18 -8.94 -16.59
CA ALA A 119 3.24 -9.94 -16.61
C ALA A 119 4.60 -9.39 -17.05
N LEU A 120 4.64 -8.61 -18.14
CA LEU A 120 5.87 -7.97 -18.63
C LEU A 120 6.38 -6.92 -17.65
N PHE A 121 5.46 -6.13 -17.10
CA PHE A 121 5.79 -5.15 -16.07
C PHE A 121 6.38 -5.83 -14.83
N GLN A 122 5.74 -6.90 -14.35
CA GLN A 122 6.20 -7.69 -13.21
C GLN A 122 7.61 -8.24 -13.44
N GLN A 123 7.84 -8.87 -14.59
CA GLN A 123 9.17 -9.39 -14.95
C GLN A 123 10.24 -8.29 -14.95
N ALA A 124 9.91 -7.11 -15.49
CA ALA A 124 10.82 -5.97 -15.51
C ALA A 124 11.18 -5.49 -14.09
N ILE A 125 10.19 -5.35 -13.21
CA ILE A 125 10.42 -4.83 -11.85
C ILE A 125 11.04 -5.88 -10.91
N THR A 126 10.83 -7.18 -11.15
CA THR A 126 11.47 -8.27 -10.39
C THR A 126 13.00 -8.15 -10.43
N GLY A 127 13.57 -7.67 -11.54
CA GLY A 127 14.99 -7.39 -11.67
C GLY A 127 15.53 -6.27 -10.77
N PHE A 128 14.66 -5.43 -10.22
CA PHE A 128 15.04 -4.33 -9.33
C PHE A 128 14.76 -4.62 -7.86
N VAL A 129 13.60 -5.21 -7.55
CA VAL A 129 13.13 -5.37 -6.15
C VAL A 129 13.04 -6.82 -5.70
N GLY A 130 13.27 -7.78 -6.60
CA GLY A 130 13.11 -9.20 -6.33
C GLY A 130 11.65 -9.68 -6.46
N ASP A 131 11.48 -10.99 -6.55
CA ASP A 131 10.22 -11.63 -6.93
C ASP A 131 9.06 -11.32 -5.97
N GLY A 132 9.29 -11.46 -4.66
CA GLY A 132 8.25 -11.22 -3.65
C GLY A 132 7.75 -9.78 -3.64
N ALA A 133 8.65 -8.80 -3.65
CA ALA A 133 8.28 -7.38 -3.63
C ALA A 133 7.58 -6.96 -4.94
N ALA A 134 8.03 -7.48 -6.09
CA ALA A 134 7.39 -7.25 -7.37
C ALA A 134 5.97 -7.83 -7.42
N ALA A 135 5.78 -9.07 -6.95
CA ALA A 135 4.48 -9.72 -6.89
C ALA A 135 3.49 -8.96 -5.99
N GLU A 136 3.95 -8.49 -4.82
CA GLU A 136 3.12 -7.66 -3.92
C GLU A 136 2.73 -6.34 -4.58
N TYR A 137 3.65 -5.66 -5.26
CA TYR A 137 3.34 -4.39 -5.92
C TYR A 137 2.35 -4.56 -7.08
N VAL A 138 2.53 -5.59 -7.91
CA VAL A 138 1.60 -5.88 -9.02
C VAL A 138 0.24 -6.31 -8.50
N GLY A 139 0.19 -7.11 -7.43
CA GLY A 139 -1.07 -7.45 -6.76
C GLY A 139 -1.80 -6.20 -6.24
N TYR A 140 -1.05 -5.28 -5.63
CA TYR A 140 -1.58 -4.00 -5.19
C TYR A 140 -2.12 -3.16 -6.36
N MET A 141 -1.38 -3.06 -7.47
CA MET A 141 -1.84 -2.34 -8.67
C MET A 141 -3.13 -2.92 -9.24
N LYS A 142 -3.28 -4.26 -9.26
CA LYS A 142 -4.51 -4.92 -9.72
C LYS A 142 -5.71 -4.52 -8.86
N ILE A 143 -5.55 -4.58 -7.54
CA ILE A 143 -6.59 -4.15 -6.60
C ILE A 143 -6.94 -2.68 -6.81
N VAL A 144 -5.95 -1.80 -6.90
CA VAL A 144 -6.17 -0.35 -7.08
C VAL A 144 -6.85 -0.03 -8.41
N ASN A 145 -6.50 -0.73 -9.49
CA ASN A 145 -7.16 -0.55 -10.79
C ASN A 145 -8.58 -1.11 -10.82
N ASP A 146 -8.88 -2.09 -9.98
CA ASP A 146 -10.25 -2.61 -9.82
C ASP A 146 -11.10 -1.73 -8.89
N LEU A 147 -10.49 -0.86 -8.07
CA LEU A 147 -11.24 0.06 -7.20
C LEU A 147 -11.96 1.12 -8.03
N PRO A 148 -13.18 1.51 -7.62
CA PRO A 148 -13.94 2.53 -8.33
C PRO A 148 -13.34 3.92 -8.18
N ASP A 149 -13.52 4.76 -9.19
CA ASP A 149 -13.36 6.20 -9.03
C ASP A 149 -14.49 6.70 -8.13
N PHE A 150 -14.18 6.93 -6.86
CA PHE A 150 -15.15 7.38 -5.86
C PHE A 150 -15.81 8.72 -6.22
N LYS A 151 -15.11 9.60 -6.95
CA LYS A 151 -15.69 10.89 -7.36
C LYS A 151 -16.76 10.66 -8.44
N GLU A 152 -16.46 9.82 -9.42
CA GLU A 152 -17.42 9.46 -10.46
C GLU A 152 -18.59 8.63 -9.92
N LEU A 153 -18.30 7.69 -9.00
CA LEU A 153 -19.30 6.89 -8.30
C LEU A 153 -20.29 7.78 -7.54
N LEU A 154 -19.79 8.75 -6.78
CA LEU A 154 -20.64 9.69 -6.03
C LEU A 154 -21.42 10.64 -6.94
N ALA A 155 -20.90 10.94 -8.14
CA ALA A 155 -21.61 11.75 -9.12
C ALA A 155 -22.72 10.96 -9.85
N ASN A 156 -22.54 9.65 -10.07
CA ASN A 156 -23.45 8.80 -10.83
C ASN A 156 -23.84 7.51 -10.07
N PRO A 157 -24.34 7.58 -8.83
CA PRO A 157 -24.48 6.43 -7.94
C PRO A 157 -25.51 5.38 -8.41
N GLU A 158 -26.48 5.79 -9.23
CA GLU A 158 -27.51 4.90 -9.79
C GLU A 158 -27.02 4.07 -10.98
N THR A 159 -26.03 4.57 -11.72
CA THR A 159 -25.56 3.95 -12.97
C THR A 159 -24.13 3.43 -12.89
N TYR A 160 -23.34 3.87 -11.91
CA TYR A 160 -21.96 3.40 -11.74
C TYR A 160 -21.93 1.86 -11.60
N PRO A 161 -21.01 1.15 -12.27
CA PRO A 161 -20.99 -0.31 -12.23
C PRO A 161 -20.70 -0.83 -10.82
N VAL A 162 -21.46 -1.82 -10.38
CA VAL A 162 -21.18 -2.57 -9.16
C VAL A 162 -20.16 -3.66 -9.49
N SER A 163 -19.06 -3.72 -8.75
CA SER A 163 -18.04 -4.76 -8.98
C SER A 163 -18.59 -6.15 -8.64
N GLY A 164 -18.37 -7.10 -9.54
CA GLY A 164 -18.68 -8.52 -9.29
C GLY A 164 -17.66 -9.23 -8.39
N LYS A 165 -16.53 -8.57 -8.07
CA LYS A 165 -15.50 -9.11 -7.18
C LYS A 165 -15.82 -8.71 -5.74
N LEU A 166 -15.97 -9.71 -4.85
CA LEU A 166 -16.44 -9.50 -3.47
C LEU A 166 -15.48 -8.66 -2.63
N ASP A 167 -14.17 -8.84 -2.81
CA ASP A 167 -13.12 -8.07 -2.15
C ASP A 167 -13.16 -6.58 -2.53
N ILE A 168 -13.40 -6.27 -3.81
CA ILE A 168 -13.57 -4.89 -4.29
C ILE A 168 -14.88 -4.28 -3.79
N ALA A 169 -15.99 -5.03 -3.82
CA ALA A 169 -17.26 -4.58 -3.27
C ALA A 169 -17.15 -4.27 -1.77
N TYR A 170 -16.42 -5.12 -1.03
CA TYR A 170 -16.11 -4.93 0.38
C TYR A 170 -15.29 -3.66 0.63
N ALA A 171 -14.15 -3.52 -0.04
CA ALA A 171 -13.27 -2.36 0.09
C ALA A 171 -13.99 -1.05 -0.29
N THR A 172 -14.80 -1.07 -1.34
CA THR A 172 -15.61 0.07 -1.79
C THR A 172 -16.61 0.47 -0.71
N SER A 173 -17.42 -0.47 -0.22
CA SER A 173 -18.44 -0.18 0.79
C SER A 173 -17.81 0.33 2.09
N MET A 174 -16.71 -0.28 2.55
CA MET A 174 -16.00 0.20 3.73
C MET A 174 -15.50 1.64 3.55
N LYS A 175 -14.94 1.96 2.37
CA LYS A 175 -14.49 3.33 2.11
C LYS A 175 -15.64 4.34 2.04
N LEU A 176 -16.77 3.95 1.46
CA LEU A 176 -17.96 4.80 1.42
C LEU A 176 -18.55 5.00 2.82
N ILE A 177 -18.54 3.99 3.68
CA ILE A 177 -18.98 4.10 5.08
C ILE A 177 -18.05 5.01 5.88
N ASP A 178 -16.74 4.88 5.70
CA ASP A 178 -15.73 5.78 6.28
C ASP A 178 -15.97 7.25 5.87
N LEU A 179 -16.36 7.50 4.61
CA LEU A 179 -16.76 8.83 4.17
C LEU A 179 -18.01 9.35 4.90
N LEU A 180 -18.95 8.51 5.32
CA LEU A 180 -20.13 8.96 6.07
C LEU A 180 -19.79 9.51 7.47
N ASP A 181 -18.69 9.05 8.05
CA ASP A 181 -18.25 9.51 9.38
C ASP A 181 -17.74 10.96 9.33
N SER A 182 -17.10 11.35 8.21
CA SER A 182 -16.62 12.71 7.99
C SER A 182 -17.73 13.78 8.14
N GLU A 183 -17.38 14.88 8.84
CA GLU A 183 -18.24 16.06 8.98
C GLU A 183 -18.38 16.84 7.65
N GLU A 184 -17.43 16.69 6.73
CA GLU A 184 -17.42 17.37 5.43
C GLU A 184 -18.39 16.73 4.42
N THR A 185 -18.94 15.57 4.75
CA THR A 185 -19.80 14.81 3.84
C THR A 185 -21.17 15.46 3.71
N THR A 186 -21.46 15.94 2.49
CA THR A 186 -22.71 16.62 2.18
C THR A 186 -23.89 15.66 2.15
N LYS A 187 -25.12 16.17 2.35
CA LYS A 187 -26.35 15.37 2.24
C LYS A 187 -26.48 14.67 0.88
N ALA A 188 -26.05 15.34 -0.20
CA ALA A 188 -26.04 14.74 -1.54
C ALA A 188 -25.11 13.53 -1.62
N GLN A 189 -23.91 13.62 -1.03
CA GLN A 189 -22.98 12.50 -0.94
C GLN A 189 -23.51 11.37 -0.06
N VAL A 190 -24.17 11.67 1.06
CA VAL A 190 -24.84 10.65 1.88
C VAL A 190 -25.87 9.88 1.05
N SER A 191 -26.76 10.58 0.35
CA SER A 191 -27.77 9.95 -0.51
C SER A 191 -27.13 9.11 -1.63
N ALA A 192 -26.05 9.61 -2.26
CA ALA A 192 -25.31 8.90 -3.29
C ALA A 192 -24.64 7.61 -2.76
N ILE A 193 -24.02 7.68 -1.58
CA ILE A 193 -23.40 6.53 -0.91
C ILE A 193 -24.45 5.45 -0.66
N ILE A 194 -25.57 5.81 -0.04
CA ILE A 194 -26.65 4.86 0.28
C ILE A 194 -27.21 4.23 -1.01
N THR A 195 -27.43 5.06 -2.02
CA THR A 195 -27.94 4.63 -3.32
C THR A 195 -27.02 3.60 -3.98
N TYR A 196 -25.71 3.85 -4.00
CA TYR A 196 -24.76 2.89 -4.54
C TYR A 196 -24.68 1.60 -3.71
N ILE A 197 -24.60 1.71 -2.38
CA ILE A 197 -24.53 0.53 -1.49
C ILE A 197 -25.76 -0.36 -1.69
N ALA A 198 -26.97 0.22 -1.77
CA ALA A 198 -28.22 -0.52 -1.97
C ALA A 198 -28.30 -1.33 -3.28
N ARG A 199 -27.42 -1.07 -4.26
CA ARG A 199 -27.31 -1.80 -5.53
C ARG A 199 -26.37 -3.01 -5.47
N ASN A 200 -25.63 -3.18 -4.37
CA ASN A 200 -24.74 -4.33 -4.18
C ASN A 200 -25.55 -5.62 -3.92
N PRO A 201 -24.92 -6.81 -4.03
CA PRO A 201 -25.56 -8.06 -3.65
C PRO A 201 -26.16 -8.01 -2.23
N PRO A 202 -27.29 -8.68 -1.95
CA PRO A 202 -27.98 -8.58 -0.67
C PRO A 202 -27.10 -8.83 0.55
N GLU A 203 -26.19 -9.80 0.47
CA GLU A 203 -25.23 -10.13 1.53
C GLU A 203 -24.30 -8.95 1.86
N MET A 204 -23.89 -8.21 0.83
CA MET A 204 -23.06 -7.03 0.96
C MET A 204 -23.84 -5.83 1.51
N CYS A 205 -25.11 -5.69 1.12
CA CYS A 205 -26.03 -4.70 1.72
C CYS A 205 -26.26 -4.97 3.21
N ALA A 206 -26.44 -6.24 3.60
CA ALA A 206 -26.60 -6.64 5.00
C ALA A 206 -25.34 -6.36 5.83
N PHE A 207 -24.16 -6.66 5.28
CA PHE A 207 -22.89 -6.28 5.88
C PHE A 207 -22.80 -4.76 6.11
N ALA A 208 -23.03 -3.96 5.06
CA ALA A 208 -22.94 -2.50 5.16
C ALA A 208 -23.95 -1.93 6.16
N TYR A 209 -25.18 -2.47 6.17
CA TYR A 209 -26.21 -2.11 7.14
C TYR A 209 -25.78 -2.41 8.59
N ALA A 210 -25.18 -3.57 8.84
CA ALA A 210 -24.66 -3.93 10.15
C ALA A 210 -23.54 -2.98 10.60
N GLU A 211 -22.63 -2.62 9.70
CA GLU A 211 -21.51 -1.71 9.98
C GLU A 211 -22.00 -0.27 10.27
N ILE A 212 -22.92 0.25 9.45
CA ILE A 212 -23.57 1.55 9.68
C ILE A 212 -24.23 1.61 11.06
N ASN A 213 -24.87 0.52 11.51
CA ASN A 213 -25.53 0.48 12.81
C ASN A 213 -24.57 0.44 14.01
N ARG A 214 -23.29 0.10 13.80
CA ARG A 214 -22.27 0.15 14.88
C ARG A 214 -21.86 1.57 15.24
N GLN A 215 -22.04 2.53 14.33
CA GLN A 215 -21.59 3.90 14.49
C GLN A 215 -22.80 4.84 14.66
N SER A 216 -23.00 5.37 15.87
CA SER A 216 -24.23 6.10 16.23
C SER A 216 -24.50 7.33 15.37
N GLU A 217 -23.46 8.10 15.02
CA GLU A 217 -23.60 9.31 14.21
C GLU A 217 -23.82 8.99 12.72
N VAL A 218 -23.06 8.04 12.17
CA VAL A 218 -23.27 7.53 10.80
C VAL A 218 -24.68 6.95 10.65
N ARG A 219 -25.12 6.14 11.61
CA ARG A 219 -26.49 5.63 11.70
C ARG A 219 -27.51 6.78 11.58
N ARG A 220 -27.36 7.82 12.39
CA ARG A 220 -28.29 8.97 12.37
C ARG A 220 -28.31 9.67 11.01
N LYS A 221 -27.14 9.92 10.40
CA LYS A 221 -27.03 10.54 9.07
C LYS A 221 -27.73 9.70 8.00
N VAL A 222 -27.49 8.39 7.99
CA VAL A 222 -28.04 7.46 6.99
C VAL A 222 -29.55 7.33 7.10
N PHE A 223 -30.08 7.07 8.30
CA PHE A 223 -31.51 6.84 8.50
C PHE A 223 -32.36 8.11 8.41
N ALA A 224 -31.75 9.29 8.35
CA ALA A 224 -32.43 10.54 8.02
C ALA A 224 -32.64 10.72 6.49
N ASP A 225 -31.92 9.97 5.65
CA ASP A 225 -32.02 10.07 4.20
C ASP A 225 -33.11 9.12 3.64
N PRO A 226 -34.01 9.58 2.75
CA PRO A 226 -35.04 8.73 2.15
C PRO A 226 -34.49 7.51 1.40
N ALA A 227 -33.28 7.58 0.84
CA ALA A 227 -32.65 6.48 0.12
C ALA A 227 -32.37 5.27 1.04
N SER A 228 -32.32 5.46 2.36
CA SER A 228 -32.08 4.40 3.34
C SER A 228 -33.11 3.26 3.28
N SER A 229 -34.34 3.56 2.86
CA SER A 229 -35.38 2.54 2.63
C SER A 229 -34.92 1.45 1.65
N ARG A 230 -34.29 1.84 0.54
CA ARG A 230 -33.78 0.88 -0.46
C ARG A 230 -32.67 0.00 0.11
N LEU A 231 -31.80 0.57 0.93
CA LEU A 231 -30.73 -0.18 1.59
C LEU A 231 -31.30 -1.20 2.59
N ILE A 232 -32.27 -0.79 3.40
CA ILE A 232 -32.97 -1.68 4.35
C ILE A 232 -33.63 -2.84 3.58
N ASP A 233 -34.39 -2.52 2.53
CA ASP A 233 -35.07 -3.52 1.71
C ASP A 233 -34.10 -4.50 1.05
N ALA A 234 -32.97 -4.01 0.53
CA ALA A 234 -31.94 -4.84 -0.08
C ALA A 234 -31.24 -5.74 0.95
N ALA A 235 -30.93 -5.22 2.15
CA ALA A 235 -30.34 -5.97 3.24
C ALA A 235 -31.28 -7.07 3.75
N CYS A 236 -32.58 -6.79 3.91
CA CYS A 236 -33.55 -7.79 4.36
C CYS A 236 -33.66 -8.99 3.40
N ARG A 237 -33.46 -8.78 2.09
CA ARG A 237 -33.48 -9.88 1.10
C ARG A 237 -32.37 -10.92 1.32
N SER A 238 -31.26 -10.57 1.97
CA SER A 238 -30.21 -11.55 2.27
C SER A 238 -30.70 -12.63 3.23
N VAL A 239 -31.56 -12.23 4.19
CA VAL A 239 -32.12 -13.12 5.22
C VAL A 239 -33.09 -14.12 4.60
N PHE A 240 -33.94 -13.67 3.67
CA PHE A 240 -34.91 -14.54 2.99
C PHE A 240 -34.26 -15.52 2.00
N ASN A 241 -33.18 -15.11 1.32
CA ASN A 241 -32.46 -15.99 0.39
C ASN A 241 -31.69 -17.13 1.09
N GLU A 242 -31.28 -16.95 2.35
CA GLU A 242 -30.72 -18.04 3.15
C GLU A 242 -31.78 -19.06 3.57
N GLU A 243 -32.98 -18.63 3.94
CA GLU A 243 -34.07 -19.54 4.32
C GLU A 243 -34.50 -20.47 3.16
N GLU A 244 -34.58 -19.96 1.92
CA GLU A 244 -34.88 -20.77 0.73
C GLU A 244 -33.77 -21.78 0.40
N LYS A 245 -32.49 -21.38 0.51
CA LYS A 245 -31.35 -22.30 0.31
C LYS A 245 -31.33 -23.41 1.37
N THR A 246 -31.70 -23.09 2.61
CA THR A 246 -31.74 -24.05 3.72
C THR A 246 -32.91 -25.02 3.60
N GLN A 247 -34.06 -24.57 3.10
CA GLN A 247 -35.23 -25.42 2.81
C GLN A 247 -35.02 -26.35 1.61
N SER A 248 -34.28 -25.92 0.58
CA SER A 248 -33.93 -26.76 -0.57
C SER A 248 -32.91 -27.87 -0.26
N ALA A 249 -32.14 -27.75 0.83
CA ALA A 249 -31.10 -28.70 1.22
C ALA A 249 -31.59 -29.82 2.17
N ALA A 250 -32.89 -29.83 2.53
CA ALA A 250 -33.45 -30.86 3.39
C ALA A 250 -33.38 -32.26 2.73
N PRO A 251 -32.77 -33.28 3.38
CA PRO A 251 -32.62 -34.60 2.77
C PRO A 251 -34.00 -35.25 2.59
N LYS A 252 -34.34 -35.59 1.35
CA LYS A 252 -35.54 -36.37 1.02
C LYS A 252 -35.51 -37.67 1.82
N ARG A 253 -36.37 -37.80 2.84
CA ARG A 253 -36.58 -39.03 3.60
C ARG A 253 -36.92 -40.16 2.61
N LYS A 254 -35.97 -41.09 2.42
CA LYS A 254 -36.23 -42.35 1.72
C LYS A 254 -37.32 -43.10 2.49
N LYS A 255 -38.50 -43.24 1.89
CA LYS A 255 -39.52 -44.19 2.36
C LYS A 255 -38.92 -45.58 2.22
N GLN A 256 -38.66 -46.23 3.36
CA GLN A 256 -38.38 -47.66 3.41
C GLN A 256 -39.67 -48.41 3.06
N ALA A 257 -39.57 -49.31 2.08
CA ALA A 257 -40.52 -50.38 1.80
C ALA A 257 -39.77 -51.70 1.97
#